data_AF-A0A5P1MSZ5-F1
#
_entry.id   AF-A0A5P1MSZ5-F1
#
_cell.length_a   1.000
_cell.length_b   1.000
_cell.length_c   1.000
_cell.angle_alpha   90.00
_cell.angle_beta   90.00
_cell.angle_gamma   90.00
#
_symmetry.space_group_name_H-M   'P 1'
#
loop_
_entity.id
_entity.type
_entity.pdbx_description
1 polymer ?
#
loop_
_entity_poly.entity_id
_entity_poly.type
_entity_poly.pdbx_seq_one_letter_code
_entity_poly.pdbx_strand_id
1 'polypeptide(L)'
;MKSRPRALLQMLKLCCSISDFSIKNNLNYWQFPHSKSRKQTFKFADFLVSAIQSDDIAISTAKTYLRVIVNFYKFLGRNNLIEFSERNKPFDFEIVSLRQSGMLAHTQRVITVQTTNLMKKLPKEQAKHISRKLSPLTQEHLSAFLDTLATIPEDKALVFEVALATGMRLQEVLTIPESIIFNPENTYPIPISIGPKNGVKTKFSKQRYVEFSASLMLKLHQYMWSSVRQRYVSKGKNNEGKLFISRQGTPFNANTIEKSFSDIRRVLSQRYMDFNYAIHDLRSTYATYTLHRLWEEKGSLRAAASILQELMGHNSFTSTFKYVEFIEANALMLDHAQHMSDVFQMFGGGNDEK
;
A
#
# COMPACT_ATOMS: atom_id res chain seq x y z
N MET A 1 17.20 7.74 14.90
CA MET A 1 15.95 7.87 14.12
C MET A 1 16.26 8.50 12.76
N LYS A 2 16.38 7.72 11.68
CA LYS A 2 16.62 8.26 10.32
C LYS A 2 15.27 8.57 9.66
N SER A 3 14.86 9.84 9.63
CA SER A 3 13.70 10.30 8.84
C SER A 3 13.94 10.03 7.36
N ARG A 4 13.00 9.35 6.69
CA ARG A 4 13.13 8.93 5.28
C ARG A 4 13.26 10.17 4.36
N PRO A 5 14.30 10.26 3.50
CA PRO A 5 14.56 11.43 2.64
C PRO A 5 13.39 11.81 1.73
N ARG A 6 12.55 10.86 1.28
CA ARG A 6 11.35 11.15 0.47
C ARG A 6 10.26 11.86 1.25
N ALA A 7 10.03 11.50 2.51
CA ALA A 7 9.07 12.19 3.36
C ALA A 7 9.56 13.60 3.69
N LEU A 8 10.86 13.76 3.91
CA LEU A 8 11.50 15.06 4.09
C LEU A 8 11.44 15.90 2.82
N LEU A 9 11.70 15.33 1.64
CA LEU A 9 11.62 16.02 0.35
C LEU A 9 10.20 16.43 -0.01
N GLN A 10 9.21 15.58 0.28
CA GLN A 10 7.80 15.91 0.09
C GLN A 10 7.31 16.94 1.11
N MET A 11 7.80 16.87 2.36
CA MET A 11 7.57 17.89 3.37
C MET A 11 8.21 19.22 2.95
N LEU A 12 9.44 19.22 2.44
CA LEU A 12 10.15 20.40 1.93
C LEU A 12 9.43 21.00 0.73
N LYS A 13 9.03 20.21 -0.27
CA LYS A 13 8.26 20.70 -1.42
C LYS A 13 6.94 21.34 -1.01
N LEU A 14 6.20 20.73 -0.08
CA LEU A 14 4.97 21.32 0.45
C LEU A 14 5.26 22.56 1.31
N CYS A 15 6.30 22.54 2.14
CA CYS A 15 6.72 23.70 2.92
C CYS A 15 7.13 24.86 2.01
N CYS A 16 7.78 24.60 0.88
CA CYS A 16 8.02 25.59 -0.17
C CYS A 16 6.69 26.10 -0.73
N SER A 17 5.73 25.25 -1.11
CA SER A 17 4.43 25.72 -1.58
C SER A 17 3.66 26.57 -0.54
N ILE A 18 3.82 26.27 0.75
CA ILE A 18 3.23 27.05 1.84
C ILE A 18 3.99 28.36 2.06
N SER A 19 5.32 28.34 1.93
CA SER A 19 6.18 29.51 1.96
C SER A 19 5.85 30.44 0.79
N ASP A 20 5.72 29.90 -0.42
CA ASP A 20 5.34 30.64 -1.63
C ASP A 20 3.94 31.23 -1.48
N PHE A 21 2.98 30.48 -0.95
CA PHE A 21 1.66 31.00 -0.61
C PHE A 21 1.75 32.13 0.44
N SER A 22 2.58 31.95 1.47
CA SER A 22 2.72 32.94 2.55
C SER A 22 3.39 34.22 2.04
N ILE A 23 4.44 34.10 1.24
CA ILE A 23 5.14 35.22 0.59
C ILE A 23 4.19 35.96 -0.36
N LYS A 24 3.48 35.23 -1.24
CA LYS A 24 2.53 35.80 -2.21
C LYS A 24 1.37 36.55 -1.54
N ASN A 25 0.98 36.15 -0.33
CA ASN A 25 -0.12 36.76 0.43
C ASN A 25 0.36 37.68 1.56
N ASN A 26 1.66 38.02 1.61
CA ASN A 26 2.29 38.85 2.65
C ASN A 26 1.97 38.39 4.09
N LEU A 27 2.09 37.08 4.32
CA LEU A 27 1.74 36.39 5.55
C LEU A 27 3.01 36.01 6.32
N ASN A 28 3.09 36.43 7.58
CA ASN A 28 4.21 36.11 8.46
C ASN A 28 4.09 34.66 9.00
N TYR A 29 5.08 33.80 8.81
CA TYR A 29 4.94 32.37 9.14
C TYR A 29 5.43 31.97 10.54
N TRP A 30 5.90 32.92 11.36
CA TRP A 30 6.35 32.69 12.75
C TRP A 30 5.57 33.52 13.78
N GLN A 31 4.74 34.47 13.34
CA GLN A 31 3.86 35.26 14.20
C GLN A 31 2.40 35.05 13.80
N PHE A 32 1.62 34.54 14.76
CA PHE A 32 0.20 34.24 14.57
C PHE A 32 -0.65 35.31 15.24
N PRO A 33 -1.56 35.97 14.51
CA PRO A 33 -2.51 36.88 15.13
C PRO A 33 -3.46 36.10 16.05
N HIS A 34 -3.96 36.78 17.10
CA HIS A 34 -4.89 36.16 18.04
C HIS A 34 -6.18 35.65 17.36
N SER A 35 -6.71 36.42 16.40
CA SER A 35 -7.89 36.03 15.62
C SER A 35 -7.61 34.85 14.68
N LYS A 36 -8.38 33.76 14.86
CA LYS A 36 -8.24 32.51 14.08
C LYS A 36 -8.34 32.75 12.57
N SER A 37 -9.28 33.57 12.09
CA SER A 37 -9.46 33.84 10.66
C SER A 37 -8.28 34.55 10.01
N ARG A 38 -7.48 35.28 10.80
CA ARG A 38 -6.30 35.99 10.30
C ARG A 38 -5.04 35.13 10.30
N LYS A 39 -5.04 33.98 10.99
CA LYS A 39 -3.91 33.07 11.04
C LYS A 39 -3.65 32.47 9.66
N GLN A 40 -2.38 32.40 9.30
CA GLN A 40 -1.85 31.95 8.02
C GLN A 40 -2.24 30.49 7.76
N THR A 41 -2.21 29.67 8.80
CA THR A 41 -2.68 28.28 8.78
C THR A 41 -4.17 28.15 8.44
N PHE A 42 -4.99 29.07 8.94
CA PHE A 42 -6.43 29.10 8.67
C PHE A 42 -6.72 29.65 7.27
N LYS A 43 -6.02 30.69 6.84
CA LYS A 43 -6.09 31.21 5.46
C LYS A 43 -5.71 30.14 4.43
N PHE A 44 -4.68 29.35 4.72
CA PHE A 44 -4.32 28.23 3.87
C PHE A 44 -5.38 27.13 3.89
N ALA A 45 -5.96 26.82 5.05
CA ALA A 45 -7.09 25.88 5.11
C ALA A 45 -8.28 26.38 4.28
N ASP A 46 -8.58 27.68 4.30
CA ASP A 46 -9.62 28.30 3.46
C ASP A 46 -9.29 28.20 1.97
N PHE A 47 -8.04 28.45 1.59
CA PHE A 47 -7.56 28.23 0.21
C PHE A 47 -7.79 26.78 -0.25
N LEU A 48 -7.48 25.79 0.61
CA LEU A 48 -7.75 24.39 0.28
C LEU A 48 -9.24 24.08 0.17
N VAL A 49 -10.10 24.72 0.97
CA VAL A 49 -11.55 24.57 0.85
C VAL A 49 -12.02 25.12 -0.50
N SER A 50 -11.54 26.29 -0.92
CA SER A 50 -11.85 26.85 -2.24
C SER A 50 -11.36 25.95 -3.37
N ALA A 51 -10.13 25.41 -3.28
CA ALA A 51 -9.61 24.48 -4.28
C ALA A 51 -10.39 23.14 -4.35
N ILE A 52 -10.97 22.69 -3.23
CA ILE A 52 -11.90 21.54 -3.24
C ILE A 52 -13.21 21.92 -3.93
N GLN A 53 -13.76 23.11 -3.65
CA GLN A 53 -15.01 23.59 -4.27
C GLN A 53 -14.87 23.79 -5.77
N SER A 54 -13.68 24.15 -6.24
CA SER A 54 -13.33 24.28 -7.65
C SER A 54 -12.91 22.95 -8.33
N ASP A 55 -12.94 21.83 -7.61
CA ASP A 55 -12.51 20.49 -8.07
C ASP A 55 -11.04 20.39 -8.53
N ASP A 56 -10.20 21.38 -8.17
CA ASP A 56 -8.76 21.38 -8.47
C ASP A 56 -8.01 20.31 -7.66
N ILE A 57 -8.48 20.01 -6.44
CA ILE A 57 -7.88 19.01 -5.55
C ILE A 57 -8.92 18.15 -4.85
N ALA A 58 -8.60 16.87 -4.68
CA ALA A 58 -9.38 15.99 -3.84
C ALA A 58 -9.26 16.36 -2.34
N ILE A 59 -10.35 16.13 -1.58
CA ILE A 59 -10.39 16.30 -0.11
C ILE A 59 -9.23 15.55 0.59
N SER A 60 -8.88 14.35 0.11
CA SER A 60 -7.76 13.55 0.65
C SER A 60 -6.40 14.22 0.45
N THR A 61 -6.22 14.93 -0.67
CA THR A 61 -5.03 15.73 -0.97
C THR A 61 -4.96 16.92 -0.03
N ALA A 62 -6.06 17.67 0.14
CA ALA A 62 -6.14 18.78 1.09
C ALA A 62 -5.85 18.35 2.55
N LYS A 63 -6.41 17.22 3.00
CA LYS A 63 -6.09 16.63 4.32
C LYS A 63 -4.60 16.31 4.46
N THR A 64 -3.96 15.83 3.39
CA THR A 64 -2.52 15.55 3.38
C THR A 64 -1.72 16.85 3.53
N TYR A 65 -2.12 17.91 2.83
CA TYR A 65 -1.47 19.22 2.91
C TYR A 65 -1.58 19.83 4.32
N LEU A 66 -2.77 19.82 4.93
CA LEU A 66 -2.94 20.29 6.31
C LEU A 66 -2.13 19.47 7.33
N ARG A 67 -2.04 18.15 7.17
CA ARG A 67 -1.19 17.32 8.04
C ARG A 67 0.28 17.71 7.95
N VAL A 68 0.76 18.08 6.77
CA VAL A 68 2.14 18.57 6.61
C VAL A 68 2.33 19.89 7.34
N ILE A 69 1.39 20.84 7.24
CA ILE A 69 1.41 22.09 8.01
C ILE A 69 1.47 21.84 9.51
N VAL A 70 0.58 20.98 10.01
CA VAL A 70 0.53 20.65 11.44
C VAL A 70 1.86 20.06 11.89
N ASN A 71 2.46 19.17 11.11
CA ASN A 71 3.74 18.56 11.44
C ASN A 71 4.92 19.55 11.36
N PHE A 72 4.90 20.47 10.39
CA PHE A 72 5.89 21.55 10.28
C PHE A 72 5.89 22.43 11.53
N TYR A 73 4.74 22.92 11.95
CA TYR A 73 4.66 23.76 13.15
C TYR A 73 4.96 22.99 14.44
N LYS A 74 4.53 21.72 14.55
CA LYS A 74 4.96 20.84 15.66
C LYS A 74 6.48 20.70 15.71
N PHE A 75 7.14 20.59 14.56
CA PHE A 75 8.60 20.53 14.49
C PHE A 75 9.22 21.85 14.96
N LEU A 76 8.73 23.00 14.50
CA LEU A 76 9.26 24.31 14.94
C LEU A 76 9.11 24.49 16.46
N GLY A 77 7.95 24.14 17.03
CA GLY A 77 7.71 24.22 18.46
C GLY A 77 8.61 23.29 19.28
N ARG A 78 8.81 22.04 18.84
CA ARG A 78 9.71 21.08 19.51
C ARG A 78 11.17 21.51 19.52
N ASN A 79 11.58 22.30 18.53
CA ASN A 79 12.94 22.84 18.43
C ASN A 79 13.05 24.26 19.01
N ASN A 80 12.03 24.74 19.72
CA ASN A 80 11.98 26.08 20.30
C ASN A 80 12.18 27.23 19.29
N LEU A 81 11.86 26.99 18.01
CA LEU A 81 11.94 28.00 16.95
C LEU A 81 10.70 28.91 16.93
N ILE A 82 9.59 28.43 17.50
CA ILE A 82 8.39 29.22 17.77
C ILE A 82 7.85 28.83 19.15
N GLU A 83 7.36 29.83 19.89
CA GLU A 83 6.69 29.59 21.15
C GLU A 83 5.21 29.30 20.92
N PHE A 84 4.76 28.11 21.32
CA PHE A 84 3.33 27.76 21.33
C PHE A 84 2.69 28.35 22.59
N SER A 85 2.38 29.64 22.56
CA SER A 85 1.61 30.32 23.61
C SER A 85 0.18 30.60 23.14
N GLU A 86 -0.72 30.92 24.08
CA GLU A 86 -2.08 31.38 23.75
C GLU A 86 -2.09 32.58 22.78
N ARG A 87 -1.04 33.40 22.85
CA ARG A 87 -0.87 34.59 22.01
C ARG A 87 -0.23 34.27 20.65
N ASN A 88 0.53 33.17 20.54
CA ASN A 88 1.29 32.83 19.33
C ASN A 88 1.16 31.36 18.89
N LYS A 89 -0.03 30.77 18.97
CA LYS A 89 -0.28 29.39 18.49
C LYS A 89 -0.78 29.34 17.04
N PRO A 90 -0.18 28.51 16.17
CA PRO A 90 -0.62 28.34 14.79
C PRO A 90 -1.98 27.64 14.67
N PHE A 91 -2.35 26.82 15.65
CA PHE A 91 -3.62 26.09 15.72
C PHE A 91 -3.86 25.56 17.13
N ASP A 92 -5.08 25.09 17.40
CA ASP A 92 -5.44 24.46 18.68
C ASP A 92 -5.43 22.93 18.54
N PHE A 93 -4.89 22.25 19.55
CA PHE A 93 -5.06 20.81 19.72
C PHE A 93 -6.43 20.53 20.33
N GLU A 94 -7.09 19.51 19.80
CA GLU A 94 -8.38 19.07 20.31
C GLU A 94 -8.39 17.56 20.42
N ILE A 95 -9.16 17.05 21.37
CA ILE A 95 -9.39 15.62 21.54
C ILE A 95 -10.78 15.32 20.98
N VAL A 96 -10.86 14.44 19.98
CA VAL A 96 -12.13 13.99 19.40
C VAL A 96 -12.33 12.52 19.72
N SER A 97 -13.45 12.21 20.34
CA SER A 97 -13.88 10.86 20.66
C SER A 97 -14.80 10.33 19.55
N LEU A 98 -14.35 9.29 18.86
CA LEU A 98 -15.11 8.60 17.81
C LEU A 98 -15.71 7.33 18.39
N ARG A 99 -17.04 7.16 18.27
CA ARG A 99 -17.72 5.92 18.62
C ARG A 99 -17.53 4.91 17.48
N GLN A 100 -17.02 3.73 17.78
CA GLN A 100 -16.92 2.64 16.80
C GLN A 100 -18.23 1.84 16.75
N SER A 101 -18.66 1.51 15.54
CA SER A 101 -19.72 0.53 15.25
C SER A 101 -19.11 -0.69 14.53
N GLY A 102 -19.73 -1.86 14.68
CA GLY A 102 -19.29 -3.12 14.07
C GLY A 102 -18.59 -4.08 15.04
N MET A 103 -17.97 -5.14 14.50
CA MET A 103 -17.47 -6.27 15.28
C MET A 103 -16.47 -5.89 16.37
N LEU A 104 -15.77 -4.74 16.35
CA LEU A 104 -14.84 -4.31 17.41
C LEU A 104 -15.49 -3.45 18.52
N ALA A 105 -16.79 -3.12 18.40
CA ALA A 105 -17.48 -2.29 19.38
C ALA A 105 -17.65 -2.98 20.75
N HIS A 106 -17.42 -4.29 20.85
CA HIS A 106 -17.45 -5.00 22.13
C HIS A 106 -16.13 -4.85 22.93
N THR A 107 -15.01 -4.53 22.27
CA THR A 107 -13.69 -4.41 22.92
C THR A 107 -13.24 -2.97 23.12
N GLN A 108 -13.55 -2.06 22.19
CA GLN A 108 -13.19 -0.65 22.34
C GLN A 108 -14.25 0.26 21.71
N ARG A 109 -15.20 0.73 22.53
CA ARG A 109 -16.35 1.54 22.06
C ARG A 109 -15.98 2.94 21.62
N VAL A 110 -14.92 3.52 22.18
CA VAL A 110 -14.52 4.91 21.97
C VAL A 110 -13.04 4.99 21.64
N ILE A 111 -12.73 5.52 20.46
CA ILE A 111 -11.36 5.88 20.07
C ILE A 111 -11.20 7.38 20.26
N THR A 112 -10.24 7.75 21.09
CA THR A 112 -9.89 9.13 21.36
C THR A 112 -8.72 9.54 20.48
N VAL A 113 -8.91 10.51 19.60
CA VAL A 113 -7.90 10.97 18.64
C VAL A 113 -7.56 12.43 18.91
N GLN A 114 -6.28 12.73 19.10
CA GLN A 114 -5.80 14.11 19.10
C GLN A 114 -5.81 14.64 17.66
N THR A 115 -6.61 15.66 17.41
CA THR A 115 -6.70 16.37 16.13
C THR A 115 -6.33 17.84 16.32
N THR A 116 -6.38 18.60 15.23
CA THR A 116 -6.24 20.07 15.26
C THR A 116 -7.48 20.70 14.68
N ASN A 117 -7.89 21.85 15.19
CA ASN A 117 -9.06 22.58 14.69
C ASN A 117 -8.97 22.98 13.21
N LEU A 118 -7.76 23.07 12.63
CA LEU A 118 -7.55 23.23 11.19
C LEU A 118 -8.24 22.13 10.36
N MET A 119 -8.22 20.88 10.85
CA MET A 119 -8.76 19.73 10.11
C MET A 119 -10.29 19.78 10.00
N LYS A 120 -10.97 20.54 10.89
CA LYS A 120 -12.44 20.73 10.86
C LYS A 120 -12.91 21.68 9.77
N LYS A 121 -12.03 22.51 9.21
CA LYS A 121 -12.36 23.42 8.09
C LYS A 121 -12.59 22.67 6.78
N LEU A 122 -11.92 21.53 6.60
CA LEU A 122 -12.15 20.71 5.43
C LEU A 122 -13.55 20.10 5.49
N PRO A 123 -14.26 20.00 4.35
CA PRO A 123 -15.54 19.31 4.29
C PRO A 123 -15.45 17.94 4.95
N LYS A 124 -16.46 17.59 5.75
CA LYS A 124 -16.60 16.20 6.21
C LYS A 124 -16.80 15.38 4.95
N GLU A 125 -15.82 14.55 4.66
CA GLU A 125 -15.97 13.50 3.67
C GLU A 125 -17.15 12.66 4.18
N GLN A 126 -18.30 12.69 3.48
CA GLN A 126 -19.25 11.59 3.59
C GLN A 126 -18.40 10.32 3.42
N ALA A 127 -18.61 9.30 4.26
CA ALA A 127 -17.92 8.04 4.08
C ALA A 127 -18.07 7.69 2.60
N LYS A 128 -16.97 7.82 1.83
CA LYS A 128 -17.05 7.59 0.40
C LYS A 128 -17.64 6.19 0.33
N HIS A 129 -18.82 6.06 -0.27
CA HIS A 129 -19.36 4.75 -0.64
C HIS A 129 -18.32 3.97 -1.50
N ILE A 130 -17.29 4.68 -1.97
CA ILE A 130 -16.22 4.20 -2.83
C ILE A 130 -14.88 4.87 -2.42
N SER A 131 -14.33 4.57 -1.24
CA SER A 131 -12.86 4.50 -1.16
C SER A 131 -12.50 3.33 -2.07
N ARG A 132 -12.04 3.59 -3.32
CA ARG A 132 -11.85 2.60 -4.42
C ARG A 132 -12.24 1.19 -3.96
N LYS A 133 -13.51 0.82 -4.18
CA LYS A 133 -14.11 -0.44 -3.70
C LYS A 133 -13.08 -1.53 -3.98
N LEU A 134 -12.81 -2.38 -2.97
CA LEU A 134 -11.90 -3.52 -3.16
C LEU A 134 -12.27 -4.19 -4.48
N SER A 135 -11.29 -4.30 -5.38
CA SER A 135 -11.49 -4.81 -6.73
C SER A 135 -10.57 -6.01 -6.93
N PRO A 136 -10.74 -7.10 -6.16
CA PRO A 136 -10.04 -8.33 -6.48
C PRO A 136 -10.39 -8.75 -7.91
N LEU A 137 -9.43 -9.34 -8.60
CA LEU A 137 -9.66 -9.93 -9.92
C LEU A 137 -10.71 -11.03 -9.76
N THR A 138 -11.69 -11.06 -10.68
CA THR A 138 -12.60 -12.21 -10.81
C THR A 138 -11.81 -13.42 -11.30
N GLN A 139 -12.38 -14.61 -11.21
CA GLN A 139 -11.71 -15.83 -11.69
C GLN A 139 -11.37 -15.76 -13.19
N GLU A 140 -12.33 -15.28 -14.00
CA GLU A 140 -12.12 -15.08 -15.44
C GLU A 140 -10.99 -14.09 -15.73
N HIS A 141 -11.01 -12.94 -15.08
CA HIS A 141 -9.97 -11.93 -15.25
C HIS A 141 -8.61 -12.38 -14.72
N LEU A 142 -8.60 -13.16 -13.65
CA LEU A 142 -7.38 -13.73 -13.10
C LEU A 142 -6.78 -14.75 -14.06
N SER A 143 -7.57 -15.67 -14.59
CA SER A 143 -7.14 -16.64 -15.61
C SER A 143 -6.54 -15.93 -16.83
N ALA A 144 -7.27 -14.96 -17.39
CA ALA A 144 -6.78 -14.16 -18.53
C ALA A 144 -5.52 -13.35 -18.19
N PHE A 145 -5.40 -12.86 -16.95
CA PHE A 145 -4.20 -12.18 -16.47
C PHE A 145 -2.99 -13.13 -16.46
N LEU A 146 -3.16 -14.35 -15.94
CA LEU A 146 -2.11 -15.36 -15.90
C LEU A 146 -1.67 -15.81 -17.30
N ASP A 147 -2.62 -16.02 -18.22
CA ASP A 147 -2.31 -16.30 -19.63
C ASP A 147 -1.47 -15.18 -20.25
N THR A 148 -1.79 -13.93 -19.92
CA THR A 148 -1.03 -12.78 -20.41
C THR A 148 0.39 -12.75 -19.81
N LEU A 149 0.60 -13.21 -18.57
CA LEU A 149 1.92 -13.28 -17.96
C LEU A 149 2.88 -14.20 -18.73
N ALA A 150 2.39 -15.24 -19.40
CA ALA A 150 3.21 -16.12 -20.23
C ALA A 150 3.78 -15.41 -21.48
N THR A 151 3.22 -14.27 -21.87
CA THR A 151 3.61 -13.52 -23.08
C THR A 151 4.57 -12.37 -22.82
N ILE A 152 4.75 -11.97 -21.55
CA ILE A 152 5.62 -10.85 -21.18
C ILE A 152 7.01 -11.36 -20.74
N PRO A 153 8.02 -10.48 -20.67
CA PRO A 153 9.33 -10.86 -20.15
C PRO A 153 9.26 -11.51 -18.75
N GLU A 154 9.95 -12.64 -18.59
CA GLU A 154 9.95 -13.48 -17.38
C GLU A 154 10.22 -12.68 -16.09
N ASP A 155 11.16 -11.73 -16.15
CA ASP A 155 11.52 -10.87 -15.03
C ASP A 155 10.34 -10.02 -14.51
N LYS A 156 9.45 -9.57 -15.41
CA LYS A 156 8.24 -8.83 -15.06
C LYS A 156 7.09 -9.76 -14.67
N ALA A 157 6.95 -10.89 -15.36
CA ALA A 157 5.95 -11.92 -15.03
C ALA A 157 6.11 -12.37 -13.57
N LEU A 158 7.33 -12.73 -13.17
CA LEU A 158 7.65 -13.15 -11.81
C LEU A 158 7.35 -12.08 -10.76
N VAL A 159 7.51 -10.79 -11.06
CA VAL A 159 7.12 -9.72 -10.14
C VAL A 159 5.61 -9.75 -9.86
N PHE A 160 4.79 -9.99 -10.89
CA PHE A 160 3.34 -10.09 -10.73
C PHE A 160 2.92 -11.38 -10.04
N GLU A 161 3.54 -12.51 -10.39
CA GLU A 161 3.30 -13.81 -9.73
C GLU A 161 3.60 -13.73 -8.24
N VAL A 162 4.76 -13.17 -7.84
CA VAL A 162 5.09 -13.00 -6.42
C VAL A 162 4.09 -12.09 -5.73
N ALA A 163 3.71 -10.97 -6.35
CA ALA A 163 2.74 -10.04 -5.76
C ALA A 163 1.37 -10.70 -5.55
N LEU A 164 0.93 -11.52 -6.49
CA LEU A 164 -0.34 -12.26 -6.45
C LEU A 164 -0.30 -13.42 -5.45
N ALA A 165 0.79 -14.20 -5.40
CA ALA A 165 0.93 -15.40 -4.56
C ALA A 165 1.16 -15.09 -3.08
N THR A 166 1.79 -13.96 -2.76
CA THR A 166 2.17 -13.61 -1.38
C THR A 166 1.41 -12.40 -0.83
N GLY A 167 0.64 -11.74 -1.68
CA GLY A 167 0.00 -10.46 -1.39
C GLY A 167 0.98 -9.33 -1.10
N MET A 168 2.29 -9.48 -1.33
CA MET A 168 3.27 -8.43 -1.05
C MET A 168 2.97 -7.15 -1.83
N ARG A 169 3.25 -5.99 -1.22
CA ARG A 169 3.17 -4.71 -1.95
C ARG A 169 4.26 -4.67 -3.01
N LEU A 170 4.02 -4.00 -4.14
CA LEU A 170 5.02 -3.86 -5.21
C LEU A 170 6.41 -3.47 -4.71
N GLN A 171 6.51 -2.45 -3.84
CA GLN A 171 7.80 -2.03 -3.27
C GLN A 171 8.49 -3.13 -2.44
N GLU A 172 7.73 -3.99 -1.78
CA GLU A 172 8.27 -5.13 -1.03
C GLU A 172 8.83 -6.16 -2.02
N VAL A 173 8.09 -6.50 -3.09
CA VAL A 173 8.54 -7.42 -4.15
C VAL A 173 9.82 -6.92 -4.83
N LEU A 174 9.86 -5.66 -5.26
CA LEU A 174 11.02 -5.08 -5.95
C LEU A 174 12.27 -4.94 -5.08
N THR A 175 12.14 -5.17 -3.77
CA THR A 175 13.27 -5.04 -2.83
C THR A 175 13.66 -6.36 -2.19
N ILE A 176 13.05 -7.48 -2.63
CA ILE A 176 13.50 -8.83 -2.32
C ILE A 176 14.99 -8.95 -2.67
N PRO A 177 15.86 -9.27 -1.70
CA PRO A 177 17.27 -9.54 -1.98
C PRO A 177 17.46 -10.97 -2.51
N GLU A 178 18.58 -11.20 -3.20
CA GLU A 178 19.01 -12.54 -3.64
C GLU A 178 19.22 -13.48 -2.44
N SER A 179 19.65 -12.96 -1.29
CA SER A 179 19.98 -13.73 -0.09
C SER A 179 18.80 -14.48 0.56
N ILE A 180 17.56 -14.19 0.16
CA ILE A 180 16.38 -14.92 0.66
C ILE A 180 15.89 -16.00 -0.30
N ILE A 181 16.53 -16.13 -1.47
CA ILE A 181 16.14 -17.10 -2.50
C ILE A 181 17.06 -18.31 -2.42
N PHE A 182 16.46 -19.50 -2.40
CA PHE A 182 17.18 -20.77 -2.31
C PHE A 182 16.43 -21.86 -3.06
N ASN A 183 17.10 -22.97 -3.36
CA ASN A 183 16.44 -24.14 -3.93
C ASN A 183 15.68 -24.88 -2.83
N PRO A 184 14.34 -24.99 -2.87
CA PRO A 184 13.58 -25.67 -1.82
C PRO A 184 13.89 -27.16 -1.77
N GLU A 185 13.92 -27.73 -0.56
CA GLU A 185 14.21 -29.16 -0.36
C GLU A 185 12.96 -30.04 -0.45
N ASN A 186 11.78 -29.46 -0.21
CA ASN A 186 10.49 -30.15 -0.18
C ASN A 186 9.39 -29.26 -0.77
N THR A 187 8.18 -29.78 -0.85
CA THR A 187 7.01 -29.11 -1.43
C THR A 187 6.19 -28.29 -0.43
N TYR A 188 6.59 -28.23 0.84
CA TYR A 188 5.83 -27.52 1.87
C TYR A 188 5.89 -26.00 1.69
N PRO A 189 4.87 -25.25 2.17
CA PRO A 189 4.92 -23.81 2.21
C PRO A 189 6.10 -23.28 3.05
N ILE A 190 6.75 -22.23 2.54
CA ILE A 190 7.98 -21.67 3.08
C ILE A 190 7.66 -20.31 3.73
N PRO A 191 7.65 -20.22 5.08
CA PRO A 191 7.45 -18.95 5.77
C PRO A 191 8.72 -18.09 5.71
N ILE A 192 8.66 -16.96 5.01
CA ILE A 192 9.77 -16.01 4.89
C ILE A 192 9.45 -14.76 5.69
N SER A 193 10.36 -14.43 6.62
CA SER A 193 10.29 -13.15 7.31
C SER A 193 10.70 -12.03 6.35
N ILE A 194 9.84 -11.05 6.13
CA ILE A 194 10.13 -9.86 5.33
C ILE A 194 10.13 -8.59 6.18
N GLY A 195 11.07 -7.71 5.90
CA GLY A 195 11.25 -6.44 6.58
C GLY A 195 12.66 -5.89 6.41
N PRO A 196 12.96 -4.72 7.01
CA PRO A 196 14.25 -4.05 6.84
C PRO A 196 15.44 -4.90 7.28
N LYS A 197 15.25 -5.81 8.26
CA LYS A 197 16.29 -6.74 8.73
C LYS A 197 16.78 -7.66 7.61
N ASN A 198 15.89 -8.02 6.68
CA ASN A 198 16.16 -8.92 5.57
C ASN A 198 16.22 -8.17 4.24
N GLY A 199 16.57 -6.87 4.26
CA GLY A 199 16.73 -6.06 3.05
C GLY A 199 15.45 -5.65 2.30
N VAL A 200 14.27 -6.09 2.76
CA VAL A 200 12.97 -5.79 2.14
C VAL A 200 12.38 -4.47 2.68
N LYS A 201 12.06 -3.53 1.79
CA LYS A 201 11.55 -2.19 2.15
C LYS A 201 10.04 -2.23 2.41
N THR A 202 9.64 -2.61 3.62
CA THR A 202 8.23 -2.67 4.03
C THR A 202 7.65 -1.30 4.42
N LYS A 203 6.31 -1.20 4.32
CA LYS A 203 5.58 -0.03 4.82
C LYS A 203 5.78 0.07 6.34
N PHE A 204 6.15 1.26 6.82
CA PHE A 204 6.49 1.54 8.22
C PHE A 204 7.61 0.67 8.81
N SER A 205 8.47 0.07 7.97
CA SER A 205 9.60 -0.73 8.43
C SER A 205 9.18 -1.95 9.29
N LYS A 206 7.96 -2.45 9.09
CA LYS A 206 7.43 -3.62 9.78
C LYS A 206 8.16 -4.90 9.39
N GLN A 207 8.34 -5.78 10.37
CA GLN A 207 8.68 -7.18 10.15
C GLN A 207 7.38 -8.00 10.13
N ARG A 208 7.23 -8.92 9.18
CA ARG A 208 6.13 -9.92 9.17
C ARG A 208 6.56 -11.17 8.40
N TYR A 209 5.84 -12.27 8.58
CA TYR A 209 6.01 -13.45 7.73
C TYR A 209 5.07 -13.37 6.52
N VAL A 210 5.57 -13.83 5.39
CA VAL A 210 4.80 -14.12 4.18
C VAL A 210 5.11 -15.54 3.78
N GLU A 211 4.14 -16.23 3.21
CA GLU A 211 4.28 -17.61 2.80
C GLU A 211 4.57 -17.67 1.29
N PHE A 212 5.61 -18.39 0.91
CA PHE A 212 5.93 -18.74 -0.47
C PHE A 212 5.64 -20.21 -0.69
N SER A 213 5.03 -20.59 -1.81
CA SER A 213 5.03 -22.00 -2.22
C SER A 213 6.45 -22.44 -2.58
N ALA A 214 6.76 -23.73 -2.38
CA ALA A 214 8.06 -24.29 -2.73
C ALA A 214 8.38 -24.07 -4.22
N SER A 215 7.46 -24.38 -5.12
CA SER A 215 7.59 -24.13 -6.56
C SER A 215 7.75 -22.67 -6.95
N LEU A 216 7.09 -21.71 -6.27
CA LEU A 216 7.38 -20.29 -6.51
C LEU A 216 8.83 -19.97 -6.10
N MET A 217 9.27 -20.48 -4.96
CA MET A 217 10.67 -20.32 -4.52
C MET A 217 11.64 -20.96 -5.52
N LEU A 218 11.35 -22.16 -6.02
CA LEU A 218 12.13 -22.84 -7.06
C LEU A 218 12.20 -22.00 -8.35
N LYS A 219 11.07 -21.45 -8.81
CA LYS A 219 11.01 -20.60 -10.00
C LYS A 219 11.85 -19.34 -9.83
N LEU A 220 11.81 -18.71 -8.64
CA LEU A 220 12.67 -17.57 -8.31
C LEU A 220 14.14 -17.95 -8.25
N HIS A 221 14.47 -19.14 -7.74
CA HIS A 221 15.83 -19.67 -7.72
C HIS A 221 16.37 -19.94 -9.14
N GLN A 222 15.55 -20.55 -10.00
CA GLN A 222 15.88 -20.77 -11.42
C GLN A 222 16.09 -19.44 -12.15
N TYR A 223 15.19 -18.47 -11.94
CA TYR A 223 15.36 -17.11 -12.47
C TYR A 223 16.63 -16.44 -11.97
N MET A 224 16.97 -16.58 -10.68
CA MET A 224 18.16 -16.00 -10.08
C MET A 224 19.44 -16.45 -10.82
N TRP A 225 19.48 -17.70 -11.25
CA TRP A 225 20.59 -18.33 -11.95
C TRP A 225 20.45 -18.38 -13.48
N SER A 226 19.39 -17.81 -14.06
CA SER A 226 19.18 -17.84 -15.50
C SER A 226 20.28 -17.07 -16.24
N SER A 227 20.72 -17.59 -17.39
CA SER A 227 21.77 -16.97 -18.22
C SER A 227 21.44 -15.52 -18.59
N VAL A 228 20.16 -15.24 -18.87
CA VAL A 228 19.64 -13.90 -19.17
C VAL A 228 19.85 -12.96 -17.98
N ARG A 229 19.46 -13.37 -16.77
CA ARG A 229 19.62 -12.55 -15.57
C ARG A 229 21.09 -12.36 -15.21
N GLN A 230 21.90 -13.42 -15.29
CA GLN A 230 23.34 -13.35 -15.01
C GLN A 230 24.06 -12.36 -15.94
N ARG A 231 23.62 -12.24 -17.20
CA ARG A 231 24.09 -11.18 -18.13
C ARG A 231 23.71 -9.76 -17.67
N TYR A 232 22.63 -9.59 -16.91
CA TYR A 232 22.26 -8.28 -16.35
C TYR A 232 23.06 -8.00 -15.07
N VAL A 233 23.31 -9.01 -14.24
CA VAL A 233 24.15 -8.93 -13.04
C VAL A 233 25.58 -8.52 -13.38
N SER A 234 26.16 -9.08 -14.44
CA SER A 234 27.55 -8.79 -14.87
C SER A 234 27.81 -7.32 -15.23
N LYS A 235 26.77 -6.49 -15.36
CA LYS A 235 26.89 -5.04 -15.55
C LYS A 235 27.28 -4.30 -14.27
N GLY A 236 27.28 -4.96 -13.11
CA GLY A 236 27.81 -4.42 -11.85
C GLY A 236 26.99 -3.27 -11.24
N LYS A 237 25.69 -3.17 -11.56
CA LYS A 237 24.80 -2.07 -11.09
C LYS A 237 23.78 -2.48 -10.03
N ASN A 238 23.91 -3.69 -9.47
CA ASN A 238 23.02 -4.25 -8.45
C ASN A 238 23.64 -4.26 -7.05
N ASN A 239 24.11 -3.09 -6.58
CA ASN A 239 24.87 -3.00 -5.32
C ASN A 239 24.10 -3.47 -4.07
N GLU A 240 22.76 -3.42 -4.11
CA GLU A 240 21.90 -3.87 -3.00
C GLU A 240 21.53 -5.37 -3.09
N GLY A 241 22.07 -6.11 -4.07
CA GLY A 241 21.79 -7.53 -4.26
C GLY A 241 20.31 -7.84 -4.45
N LYS A 242 19.59 -7.03 -5.24
CA LYS A 242 18.15 -7.21 -5.48
C LYS A 242 17.90 -8.32 -6.48
N LEU A 243 16.87 -9.13 -6.23
CA LEU A 243 16.48 -10.22 -7.12
C LEU A 243 16.06 -9.70 -8.49
N PHE A 244 15.16 -8.71 -8.52
CA PHE A 244 14.60 -8.18 -9.77
C PHE A 244 15.37 -6.97 -10.29
N ILE A 245 16.06 -7.16 -11.41
CA ILE A 245 16.89 -6.15 -12.07
C ILE A 245 16.49 -6.00 -13.53
N SER A 246 16.63 -4.77 -14.03
CA SER A 246 16.42 -4.45 -15.44
C SER A 246 17.54 -4.99 -16.33
N ARG A 247 17.32 -4.96 -17.65
CA ARG A 247 18.35 -5.25 -18.67
C ARG A 247 19.62 -4.42 -18.48
N GLN A 248 19.56 -3.24 -17.84
CA GLN A 248 20.70 -2.38 -17.55
C GLN A 248 21.51 -2.83 -16.32
N GLY A 249 21.06 -3.87 -15.59
CA GLY A 249 21.68 -4.36 -14.36
C GLY A 249 21.30 -3.57 -13.12
N THR A 250 20.42 -2.57 -13.23
CA THR A 250 19.92 -1.78 -12.09
C THR A 250 18.62 -2.38 -11.56
N PRO A 251 18.35 -2.33 -10.23
CA PRO A 251 17.06 -2.73 -9.66
C PRO A 251 15.87 -2.06 -10.35
N PHE A 252 14.75 -2.77 -10.49
CA PHE A 252 13.56 -2.20 -11.10
C PHE A 252 13.00 -1.00 -10.33
N ASN A 253 12.54 -0.01 -11.08
CA ASN A 253 11.68 1.05 -10.55
C ASN A 253 10.21 0.61 -10.58
N ALA A 254 9.43 1.00 -9.57
CA ALA A 254 7.98 0.76 -9.54
C ALA A 254 7.27 1.27 -10.79
N ASN A 255 7.63 2.46 -11.29
CA ASN A 255 6.99 3.03 -12.47
C ASN A 255 7.12 2.12 -13.70
N THR A 256 8.24 1.39 -13.82
CA THR A 256 8.46 0.44 -14.93
C THR A 256 7.48 -0.73 -14.87
N ILE A 257 7.23 -1.25 -13.66
CA ILE A 257 6.30 -2.36 -13.45
C ILE A 257 4.86 -1.89 -13.52
N GLU A 258 4.53 -0.71 -13.00
CA GLU A 258 3.22 -0.08 -13.14
C GLU A 258 2.86 0.20 -14.60
N LYS A 259 3.85 0.60 -15.41
CA LYS A 259 3.68 0.71 -16.86
C LYS A 259 3.41 -0.66 -17.49
N SER A 260 4.19 -1.69 -17.13
CA SER A 260 3.95 -3.05 -17.64
C SER A 260 2.56 -3.58 -17.26
N PHE A 261 2.07 -3.31 -16.05
CA PHE A 261 0.71 -3.66 -15.66
C PHE A 261 -0.33 -2.87 -16.46
N SER A 262 -0.05 -1.60 -16.76
CA SER A 262 -0.92 -0.78 -17.61
C SER A 262 -0.98 -1.30 -19.05
N ASP A 263 0.12 -1.83 -19.57
CA ASP A 263 0.17 -2.47 -20.89
C ASP A 263 -0.68 -3.76 -20.89
N ILE A 264 -0.56 -4.61 -19.86
CA ILE A 264 -1.41 -5.81 -19.68
C ILE A 264 -2.88 -5.43 -19.62
N ARG A 265 -3.22 -4.45 -18.77
CA ARG A 265 -4.59 -3.94 -18.67
C ARG A 265 -5.11 -3.47 -20.03
N ARG A 266 -4.33 -2.72 -20.80
CA ARG A 266 -4.75 -2.26 -22.13
C ARG A 266 -5.07 -3.43 -23.07
N VAL A 267 -4.27 -4.49 -23.05
CA VAL A 267 -4.53 -5.70 -23.85
C VAL A 267 -5.81 -6.39 -23.37
N LEU A 268 -5.94 -6.63 -22.07
CA LEU A 268 -7.10 -7.34 -21.53
C LEU A 268 -8.39 -6.54 -21.63
N SER A 269 -8.34 -5.21 -21.55
CA SER A 269 -9.50 -4.34 -21.76
C SER A 269 -10.07 -4.40 -23.17
N GLN A 270 -9.32 -4.92 -24.16
CA GLN A 270 -9.86 -5.16 -25.51
C GLN A 270 -10.78 -6.39 -25.56
N ARG A 271 -10.56 -7.36 -24.68
CA ARG A 271 -11.36 -8.59 -24.56
C ARG A 271 -12.43 -8.48 -23.47
N TYR A 272 -12.14 -7.75 -22.41
CA TYR A 272 -12.95 -7.62 -21.20
C TYR A 272 -13.19 -6.15 -20.88
N MET A 273 -14.37 -5.62 -21.23
CA MET A 273 -14.68 -4.19 -21.11
C MET A 273 -14.58 -3.67 -19.66
N ASP A 274 -14.78 -4.54 -18.67
CA ASP A 274 -14.75 -4.25 -17.24
C ASP A 274 -13.40 -4.58 -16.57
N PHE A 275 -12.36 -4.96 -17.33
CA PHE A 275 -11.00 -5.14 -16.82
C PHE A 275 -10.36 -3.79 -16.47
N ASN A 276 -10.71 -3.23 -15.31
CA ASN A 276 -10.22 -1.93 -14.82
C ASN A 276 -9.46 -2.05 -13.49
N TYR A 277 -8.47 -2.92 -13.46
CA TYR A 277 -7.64 -3.16 -12.29
C TYR A 277 -6.41 -2.24 -12.26
N ALA A 278 -5.83 -2.08 -11.09
CA ALA A 278 -4.51 -1.52 -10.88
C ALA A 278 -3.61 -2.54 -10.17
N ILE A 279 -2.29 -2.34 -10.20
CA ILE A 279 -1.34 -3.33 -9.64
C ILE A 279 -1.58 -3.64 -8.15
N HIS A 280 -2.13 -2.68 -7.38
CA HIS A 280 -2.45 -2.91 -5.98
C HIS A 280 -3.63 -3.86 -5.77
N ASP A 281 -4.44 -4.09 -6.82
CA ASP A 281 -5.55 -5.02 -6.79
C ASP A 281 -5.06 -6.48 -6.78
N LEU A 282 -3.83 -6.79 -7.24
CA LEU A 282 -3.23 -8.11 -7.05
C LEU A 282 -3.16 -8.51 -5.56
N ARG A 283 -2.83 -7.54 -4.70
CA ARG A 283 -2.84 -7.75 -3.25
C ARG A 283 -4.26 -7.88 -2.70
N SER A 284 -5.23 -7.18 -3.29
CA SER A 284 -6.64 -7.34 -2.92
C SER A 284 -7.15 -8.73 -3.31
N THR A 285 -6.82 -9.20 -4.52
CA THR A 285 -7.06 -10.57 -5.01
C THR A 285 -6.51 -11.57 -4.01
N TYR A 286 -5.20 -11.54 -3.73
CA TYR A 286 -4.58 -12.42 -2.74
C TYR A 286 -5.37 -12.47 -1.43
N ALA A 287 -5.69 -11.30 -0.87
CA ALA A 287 -6.33 -11.23 0.43
C ALA A 287 -7.76 -11.77 0.43
N THR A 288 -8.54 -11.46 -0.59
CA THR A 288 -9.91 -11.98 -0.74
C THR A 288 -9.90 -13.50 -0.84
N TYR A 289 -9.09 -14.07 -1.73
CA TYR A 289 -9.04 -15.52 -1.94
C TYR A 289 -8.41 -16.25 -0.74
N THR A 290 -7.38 -15.67 -0.12
CA THR A 290 -6.77 -16.25 1.09
C THR A 290 -7.74 -16.24 2.27
N LEU A 291 -8.53 -15.18 2.44
CA LEU A 291 -9.54 -15.10 3.50
C LEU A 291 -10.62 -16.16 3.30
N HIS A 292 -11.06 -16.38 2.06
CA HIS A 292 -12.01 -17.44 1.73
C HIS A 292 -11.47 -18.81 2.11
N ARG A 293 -10.29 -19.17 1.60
CA ARG A 293 -9.64 -20.45 1.91
C ARG A 293 -9.47 -20.68 3.41
N LEU A 294 -8.98 -19.66 4.13
CA LEU A 294 -8.81 -19.75 5.58
C LEU A 294 -10.15 -19.85 6.31
N TRP A 295 -11.22 -19.26 5.78
CA TRP A 295 -12.54 -19.40 6.37
C TRP A 295 -13.06 -20.84 6.21
N GLU A 296 -12.91 -21.44 5.03
CA GLU A 296 -13.25 -22.85 4.79
C GLU A 296 -12.45 -23.79 5.70
N GLU A 297 -11.13 -23.58 5.81
CA GLU A 297 -10.25 -24.42 6.64
C GLU A 297 -10.49 -24.30 8.15
N LYS A 298 -10.86 -23.10 8.62
CA LYS A 298 -11.00 -22.82 10.07
C LYS A 298 -12.45 -22.86 10.55
N GLY A 299 -13.43 -22.87 9.65
CA GLY A 299 -14.85 -22.77 9.98
C GLY A 299 -15.25 -21.45 10.66
N SER A 300 -14.34 -20.47 10.73
CA SER A 300 -14.54 -19.21 11.45
C SER A 300 -13.93 -18.04 10.68
N LEU A 301 -14.80 -17.16 10.16
CA LEU A 301 -14.40 -15.96 9.44
C LEU A 301 -13.56 -15.02 10.31
N ARG A 302 -13.82 -14.98 11.61
CA ARG A 302 -13.00 -14.21 12.58
C ARG A 302 -11.59 -14.78 12.70
N ALA A 303 -11.44 -16.10 12.84
CA ALA A 303 -10.13 -16.74 12.91
C ALA A 303 -9.34 -16.53 11.61
N ALA A 304 -10.01 -16.71 10.46
CA ALA A 304 -9.46 -16.47 9.13
C ALA A 304 -9.00 -15.01 8.96
N ALA A 305 -9.81 -14.04 9.39
CA ALA A 305 -9.47 -12.62 9.34
C ALA A 305 -8.27 -12.27 10.24
N SER A 306 -8.15 -12.90 11.41
CA SER A 306 -6.97 -12.72 12.29
C SER A 306 -5.69 -13.20 11.61
N ILE A 307 -5.70 -14.40 11.01
CA ILE A 307 -4.55 -14.95 10.28
C ILE A 307 -4.21 -14.06 9.08
N LEU A 308 -5.21 -13.65 8.29
CA LEU A 308 -5.01 -12.74 7.15
C LEU A 308 -4.40 -11.41 7.60
N GLN A 309 -4.81 -10.87 8.75
CA GLN A 309 -4.26 -9.62 9.28
C GLN A 309 -2.74 -9.70 9.49
N GLU A 310 -2.26 -10.83 10.02
CA GLU A 310 -0.84 -11.10 10.25
C GLU A 310 -0.07 -11.23 8.94
N LEU A 311 -0.53 -12.07 8.01
CA LEU A 311 0.06 -12.25 6.67
C LEU A 311 0.16 -10.91 5.91
N MET A 312 -0.90 -10.10 6.02
CA MET A 312 -0.97 -8.78 5.39
C MET A 312 -0.16 -7.70 6.14
N GLY A 313 0.23 -7.95 7.39
CA GLY A 313 0.91 -6.97 8.25
C GLY A 313 0.08 -5.73 8.55
N HIS A 314 -1.23 -5.88 8.68
CA HIS A 314 -2.14 -4.77 8.96
C HIS A 314 -2.05 -4.31 10.42
N ASN A 315 -1.88 -3.00 10.65
CA ASN A 315 -1.83 -2.38 11.99
C ASN A 315 -3.18 -2.34 12.70
N SER A 316 -4.26 -2.43 11.93
CA SER A 316 -5.61 -2.27 12.44
C SER A 316 -6.47 -3.31 11.74
N PHE A 317 -7.28 -3.98 12.54
CA PHE A 317 -8.25 -4.94 12.05
C PHE A 317 -9.24 -4.29 11.06
N THR A 318 -9.52 -2.98 11.16
CA THR A 318 -10.33 -2.23 10.18
C THR A 318 -9.77 -2.32 8.75
N SER A 319 -8.46 -2.48 8.58
CA SER A 319 -7.87 -2.67 7.23
C SER A 319 -8.14 -4.06 6.66
N THR A 320 -8.27 -5.07 7.54
CA THR A 320 -8.63 -6.44 7.16
C THR A 320 -10.13 -6.61 7.03
N PHE A 321 -10.91 -5.93 7.86
CA PHE A 321 -12.37 -6.03 7.90
C PHE A 321 -13.03 -5.68 6.56
N LYS A 322 -12.43 -4.80 5.75
CA LYS A 322 -12.92 -4.51 4.40
C LYS A 322 -13.03 -5.76 3.53
N TYR A 323 -12.13 -6.73 3.69
CA TYR A 323 -12.17 -8.00 2.95
C TYR A 323 -13.28 -8.92 3.47
N VAL A 324 -13.56 -8.88 4.77
CA VAL A 324 -14.70 -9.57 5.39
C VAL A 324 -16.01 -9.03 4.83
N GLU A 325 -16.21 -7.71 4.89
CA GLU A 325 -17.39 -7.05 4.30
C GLU A 325 -17.53 -7.34 2.81
N PHE A 326 -16.40 -7.43 2.09
CA PHE A 326 -16.41 -7.78 0.67
C PHE A 326 -16.89 -9.22 0.45
N ILE A 327 -16.39 -10.22 1.18
CA ILE A 327 -16.84 -11.61 1.02
C ILE A 327 -18.31 -11.76 1.39
N GLU A 328 -18.73 -11.20 2.52
CA GLU A 328 -20.13 -11.25 2.99
C GLU A 328 -21.10 -10.60 1.99
N ALA A 329 -20.71 -9.49 1.36
CA ALA A 329 -21.53 -8.79 0.37
C ALA A 329 -21.53 -9.44 -1.02
N ASN A 330 -20.56 -10.30 -1.33
CA ASN A 330 -20.39 -10.91 -2.65
C ASN A 330 -20.44 -12.45 -2.55
N ALA A 331 -21.52 -12.97 -1.95
CA ALA A 331 -21.77 -14.39 -1.75
C ALA A 331 -21.57 -15.28 -3.01
N LEU A 332 -21.67 -14.71 -4.22
CA LEU A 332 -21.43 -15.40 -5.50
C LEU A 332 -19.94 -15.64 -5.84
N MET A 333 -18.99 -14.92 -5.22
CA MET A 333 -17.56 -15.23 -5.36
C MET A 333 -17.16 -16.53 -4.63
N LEU A 334 -17.96 -17.00 -3.67
CA LEU A 334 -17.67 -18.20 -2.88
C LEU A 334 -17.67 -19.49 -3.70
N ASP A 335 -18.53 -19.60 -4.71
CA ASP A 335 -18.64 -20.79 -5.58
C ASP A 335 -17.39 -20.97 -6.47
N HIS A 336 -16.61 -19.90 -6.64
CA HIS A 336 -15.51 -19.81 -7.63
C HIS A 336 -14.11 -19.84 -7.01
N ALA A 337 -14.01 -19.95 -5.67
CA ALA A 337 -12.73 -19.93 -4.96
C ALA A 337 -12.01 -21.28 -4.90
N GLN A 338 -12.72 -22.40 -5.12
CA GLN A 338 -12.17 -23.77 -5.07
C GLN A 338 -11.01 -23.95 -6.08
N HIS A 339 -11.15 -23.41 -7.29
CA HIS A 339 -10.12 -23.47 -8.33
C HIS A 339 -8.86 -22.62 -8.03
N MET A 340 -8.89 -21.72 -7.03
CA MET A 340 -7.70 -20.93 -6.69
C MET A 340 -6.74 -21.66 -5.77
N SER A 341 -7.20 -22.63 -4.97
CA SER A 341 -6.29 -23.60 -4.37
C SER A 341 -5.50 -24.30 -5.47
N ASP A 342 -6.15 -24.66 -6.58
CA ASP A 342 -5.48 -25.26 -7.74
C ASP A 342 -4.54 -24.27 -8.42
N VAL A 343 -4.90 -23.01 -8.64
CA VAL A 343 -3.99 -22.01 -9.25
C VAL A 343 -2.78 -21.71 -8.34
N PHE A 344 -2.98 -21.54 -7.03
CA PHE A 344 -1.87 -21.41 -6.08
C PHE A 344 -1.07 -22.72 -5.98
N GLN A 345 -1.70 -23.87 -6.21
CA GLN A 345 -1.06 -25.17 -6.40
C GLN A 345 -0.46 -25.37 -7.81
N MET A 346 -0.82 -24.62 -8.85
CA MET A 346 -0.16 -24.65 -10.18
C MET A 346 1.09 -23.78 -10.16
N PHE A 347 1.06 -22.69 -9.37
CA PHE A 347 2.26 -22.08 -8.82
C PHE A 347 2.90 -22.92 -7.71
N GLY A 348 2.38 -24.12 -7.43
CA GLY A 348 2.64 -25.06 -6.31
C GLY A 348 3.14 -26.46 -6.71
N GLY A 349 2.99 -26.87 -7.97
CA GLY A 349 2.95 -28.27 -8.37
C GLY A 349 3.14 -28.40 -9.89
N GLY A 350 4.26 -29.02 -10.26
CA GLY A 350 4.45 -29.57 -11.59
C GLY A 350 3.78 -30.95 -11.66
N ASN A 351 3.28 -31.29 -12.85
CA ASN A 351 2.69 -32.58 -13.20
C ASN A 351 3.44 -33.77 -12.57
N ASP A 352 2.75 -34.52 -11.72
CA ASP A 352 3.04 -35.93 -11.53
C ASP A 352 2.46 -36.68 -12.73
N GLU A 353 3.24 -36.76 -13.82
CA GLU A 353 3.07 -37.84 -14.79
C GLU A 353 3.77 -39.09 -14.24
N LYS A 354 2.96 -40.10 -13.94
CA LYS A 354 3.32 -41.50 -14.09
C LYS A 354 2.49 -42.11 -15.20
#